data_AF-A0A934IBM8-F1
#
_entry.id   AF-A0A934IBM8-F1
#
_cell.length_a   1.000
_cell.length_b   1.000
_cell.length_c   1.000
_cell.angle_alpha   90.00
_cell.angle_beta   90.00
_cell.angle_gamma   90.00
#
_symmetry.space_group_name_H-M   'P 1'
#
loop_
_entity.id
_entity.type
_entity.pdbx_description
1 polymer ?
#
loop_
_entity_poly.entity_id
_entity_poly.type
_entity_poly.pdbx_seq_one_letter_code
_entity_poly.pdbx_strand_id
1 'polypeptide(L)'
;MLTFAVLIPLLASLVLAVAPLGVAASRWTATGAAALSFLALVTVWFGGGEGFRAMSETPWIPTLGIAWRVGVESMSLALVLMSGLIFVAATAWPMQLHSARAYYAWIASLAGVSIGLFVTLDLIVFYVFFDLSLVGMYFLIGRWDHGAAQHAALKFFIYTLAGSLLILIGIIVLALNMPALTFDMRAMIDSPPLAAAGTVPGLVCLAFFIGFGIKTPLFPMHTWLPLAPVDAPGPASAILAGVLLKMGTYGLVRIPLQMMPETFARSARCWPLWS
;
A
#
# COMPACT_ATOMS: atom_id res chain seq x y z
N MET A 1 -14.63 -10.04 -7.47
CA MET A 1 -13.59 -10.81 -6.74
C MET A 1 -12.59 -9.91 -6.03
N LEU A 2 -11.93 -8.96 -6.70
CA LEU A 2 -10.96 -8.06 -6.05
C LEU A 2 -11.55 -7.25 -4.88
N THR A 3 -12.74 -6.66 -5.07
CA THR A 3 -13.44 -5.94 -3.99
C THR A 3 -13.73 -6.84 -2.79
N PHE A 4 -14.10 -8.09 -3.01
CA PHE A 4 -14.28 -9.06 -1.93
C PHE A 4 -12.96 -9.32 -1.18
N ALA A 5 -11.86 -9.53 -1.90
CA ALA A 5 -10.54 -9.73 -1.30
C ALA A 5 -10.05 -8.53 -0.46
N VAL A 6 -10.47 -7.30 -0.82
CA VAL A 6 -10.17 -6.09 -0.04
C VAL A 6 -11.08 -5.98 1.19
N LEU A 7 -12.38 -6.22 1.03
CA LEU A 7 -13.36 -5.95 2.08
C LEU A 7 -13.41 -7.04 3.17
N ILE A 8 -13.15 -8.31 2.85
CA ILE A 8 -13.31 -9.40 3.84
C ILE A 8 -12.37 -9.25 5.06
N PRO A 9 -11.09 -8.83 4.95
CA PRO A 9 -10.27 -8.55 6.13
C PRO A 9 -10.69 -7.29 6.88
N LEU A 10 -11.19 -6.26 6.17
CA LEU A 10 -11.70 -5.04 6.80
C LEU A 10 -12.95 -5.33 7.64
N LEU A 11 -13.86 -6.17 7.12
CA LEU A 11 -15.02 -6.64 7.87
C LEU A 11 -14.59 -7.47 9.08
N ALA A 12 -13.63 -8.37 8.93
CA ALA A 12 -13.09 -9.15 10.04
C ALA A 12 -12.44 -8.23 11.10
N SER A 13 -11.75 -7.17 10.70
CA SER A 13 -11.21 -6.16 11.61
C SER A 13 -12.32 -5.47 12.41
N LEU A 14 -13.42 -5.07 11.77
CA LEU A 14 -14.55 -4.45 12.45
C LEU A 14 -15.22 -5.42 13.44
N VAL A 15 -15.42 -6.68 13.04
CA VAL A 15 -15.92 -7.74 13.92
C VAL A 15 -15.01 -7.91 15.13
N LEU A 16 -13.69 -7.99 14.92
CA LEU A 16 -12.70 -8.11 15.99
C LEU A 16 -12.66 -6.87 16.89
N ALA A 17 -12.95 -5.68 16.39
CA ALA A 17 -12.98 -4.47 17.21
C ALA A 17 -14.11 -4.49 18.25
N VAL A 18 -15.27 -5.09 17.91
CA VAL A 18 -16.47 -5.03 18.75
C VAL A 18 -16.79 -6.35 19.46
N ALA A 19 -16.61 -7.49 18.81
CA ALA A 19 -17.03 -8.79 19.33
C ALA A 19 -16.11 -9.26 20.48
N PRO A 20 -16.63 -9.74 21.62
CA PRO A 20 -15.82 -10.18 22.76
C PRO A 20 -15.24 -11.58 22.54
N LEU A 21 -14.38 -11.73 21.53
CA LEU A 21 -13.76 -13.00 21.16
C LEU A 21 -12.52 -13.30 22.02
N GLY A 22 -12.37 -14.58 22.39
CA GLY A 22 -11.14 -15.08 23.01
C GLY A 22 -9.95 -15.08 22.05
N VAL A 23 -8.76 -15.42 22.55
CA VAL A 23 -7.50 -15.39 21.77
C VAL A 23 -7.58 -16.30 20.53
N ALA A 24 -7.98 -17.56 20.71
CA ALA A 24 -8.06 -18.52 19.60
C ALA A 24 -9.10 -18.12 18.55
N ALA A 25 -10.28 -17.65 18.98
CA ALA A 25 -11.33 -17.19 18.08
C ALA A 25 -10.90 -15.93 17.31
N SER A 26 -10.22 -15.00 17.98
CA SER A 26 -9.69 -13.78 17.33
C SER A 26 -8.68 -14.11 16.23
N ARG A 27 -7.75 -15.03 16.53
CA ARG A 27 -6.76 -15.53 15.57
C ARG A 27 -7.44 -16.15 14.35
N TRP A 28 -8.31 -17.14 14.58
CA TRP A 28 -8.96 -17.87 13.49
C TRP A 28 -9.90 -16.98 12.65
N THR A 29 -10.49 -15.94 13.24
CA THR A 29 -11.27 -14.94 12.49
C THR A 29 -10.38 -14.17 11.51
N ALA A 30 -9.23 -13.68 11.98
CA ALA A 30 -8.28 -12.97 11.11
C ALA A 30 -7.66 -13.89 10.05
N THR A 31 -7.27 -15.12 10.42
CA THR A 31 -6.72 -16.12 9.51
C THR A 31 -7.74 -16.54 8.45
N GLY A 32 -8.99 -16.78 8.85
CA GLY A 32 -10.06 -17.12 7.91
C GLY A 32 -10.28 -16.00 6.89
N ALA A 33 -10.33 -14.75 7.33
CA ALA A 33 -10.51 -13.61 6.43
C ALA A 33 -9.30 -13.41 5.48
N ALA A 34 -8.08 -13.55 5.99
CA ALA A 34 -6.87 -13.50 5.17
C ALA A 34 -6.84 -14.65 4.14
N ALA A 35 -7.21 -15.87 4.55
CA ALA A 35 -7.25 -17.03 3.68
C ALA A 35 -8.32 -16.89 2.59
N LEU A 36 -9.52 -16.41 2.93
CA LEU A 36 -10.58 -16.13 1.94
C LEU A 36 -10.14 -15.06 0.93
N SER A 37 -9.45 -14.03 1.39
CA SER A 37 -8.87 -13.01 0.50
C SER A 37 -7.83 -13.60 -0.43
N PHE A 38 -6.90 -14.40 0.12
CA PHE A 38 -5.84 -15.06 -0.64
C PHE A 38 -6.42 -16.02 -1.69
N LEU A 39 -7.41 -16.84 -1.32
CA LEU A 39 -8.10 -17.72 -2.25
C LEU A 39 -8.79 -16.94 -3.37
N ALA A 40 -9.47 -15.83 -3.06
CA ALA A 40 -10.06 -14.96 -4.06
C ALA A 40 -9.00 -14.42 -5.04
N LEU A 41 -7.82 -14.03 -4.57
CA LEU A 41 -6.71 -13.59 -5.42
C LEU A 41 -6.15 -14.74 -6.27
N VAL A 42 -6.07 -15.96 -5.73
CA VAL A 42 -5.65 -17.16 -6.49
C VAL A 42 -6.64 -17.46 -7.62
N THR A 43 -7.95 -17.29 -7.42
CA THR A 43 -8.91 -17.46 -8.53
C THR A 43 -8.67 -16.46 -9.66
N VAL A 44 -8.25 -15.22 -9.34
CA VAL A 44 -7.91 -14.20 -10.33
C VAL A 44 -6.64 -14.59 -11.10
N TRP A 45 -5.67 -15.24 -10.45
CA TRP A 45 -4.45 -15.74 -11.12
C TRP A 45 -4.76 -16.73 -12.24
N PHE A 46 -5.64 -17.69 -11.98
CA PHE A 46 -6.02 -18.71 -12.96
C PHE A 46 -6.98 -18.22 -14.04
N GLY A 47 -7.55 -17.02 -13.91
CA GLY A 47 -8.46 -16.45 -14.90
C GLY A 47 -7.82 -16.11 -16.26
N GLY A 48 -6.48 -16.00 -16.35
CA GLY A 48 -5.77 -15.67 -17.59
C GLY A 48 -5.99 -14.23 -18.12
N GLY A 49 -5.35 -13.87 -19.24
CA GLY A 49 -5.54 -12.59 -19.97
C GLY A 49 -4.30 -11.67 -20.04
N GLU A 50 -4.25 -10.74 -20.97
CA GLU A 50 -3.20 -9.70 -21.05
C GLU A 50 -3.71 -8.36 -20.46
N GLY A 51 -2.81 -7.51 -19.97
CA GLY A 51 -3.17 -6.20 -19.38
C GLY A 51 -3.89 -6.28 -18.01
N PHE A 52 -4.75 -5.30 -17.72
CA PHE A 52 -5.54 -5.25 -16.49
C PHE A 52 -6.65 -6.29 -16.48
N ARG A 53 -6.65 -7.13 -15.44
CA ARG A 53 -7.60 -8.23 -15.25
C ARG A 53 -8.54 -7.97 -14.08
N ALA A 54 -9.66 -8.70 -14.07
CA ALA A 54 -10.69 -8.65 -13.03
C ALA A 54 -11.16 -7.23 -12.70
N MET A 55 -11.29 -6.40 -13.74
CA MET A 55 -11.64 -4.99 -13.60
C MET A 55 -13.07 -4.80 -13.10
N SER A 56 -13.25 -3.88 -12.17
CA SER A 56 -14.54 -3.39 -11.71
C SER A 56 -14.43 -1.91 -11.39
N GLU A 57 -15.41 -1.14 -11.83
CA GLU A 57 -15.44 0.29 -11.64
C GLU A 57 -16.82 0.73 -11.15
N THR A 58 -16.84 1.47 -10.04
CA THR A 58 -18.04 2.09 -9.51
C THR A 58 -17.73 3.54 -9.17
N PRO A 59 -18.43 4.52 -9.77
CA PRO A 59 -18.24 5.94 -9.44
C PRO A 59 -18.42 6.17 -7.95
N TRP A 60 -17.53 6.95 -7.33
CA TRP A 60 -17.61 7.25 -5.90
C TRP A 60 -17.85 8.73 -5.63
N ILE A 61 -16.97 9.61 -6.13
CA ILE A 61 -17.14 11.08 -6.08
C ILE A 61 -16.96 11.61 -7.50
N PRO A 62 -18.02 11.55 -8.35
CA PRO A 62 -17.91 11.85 -9.77
C PRO A 62 -17.44 13.28 -10.06
N THR A 63 -17.82 14.25 -9.22
CA THR A 63 -17.42 15.67 -9.34
C THR A 63 -15.92 15.88 -9.20
N LEU A 64 -15.21 14.95 -8.56
CA LEU A 64 -13.75 14.97 -8.39
C LEU A 64 -13.05 13.94 -9.28
N GLY A 65 -13.78 13.20 -10.12
CA GLY A 65 -13.20 12.11 -10.93
C GLY A 65 -12.73 10.89 -10.13
N ILE A 66 -13.11 10.78 -8.85
CA ILE A 66 -12.72 9.67 -7.96
C ILE A 66 -13.71 8.52 -8.10
N ALA A 67 -13.21 7.30 -8.27
CA ALA A 67 -14.05 6.11 -8.29
C ALA A 67 -13.39 4.93 -7.58
N TRP A 68 -14.23 3.98 -7.18
CA TRP A 68 -13.74 2.67 -6.78
C TRP A 68 -13.35 1.90 -8.04
N ARG A 69 -12.08 1.99 -8.42
CA ARG A 69 -11.50 1.30 -9.58
C ARG A 69 -10.59 0.20 -9.07
N VAL A 70 -10.93 -1.05 -9.33
CA VAL A 70 -10.07 -2.18 -9.00
C VAL A 70 -9.74 -2.98 -10.24
N GLY A 71 -8.52 -3.46 -10.32
CA GLY A 71 -8.00 -4.28 -11.40
C GLY A 71 -6.53 -4.61 -11.14
N VAL A 72 -6.04 -5.69 -11.73
CA VAL A 72 -4.67 -6.16 -11.50
C VAL A 72 -3.95 -6.45 -12.80
N GLU A 73 -2.72 -5.97 -12.91
CA GLU A 73 -1.75 -6.43 -13.94
C GLU A 73 -0.78 -7.44 -13.33
N SER A 74 0.08 -8.05 -14.15
CA SER A 74 1.01 -9.11 -13.72
C SER A 74 1.88 -8.73 -12.53
N MET A 75 2.41 -7.50 -12.49
CA MET A 75 3.20 -7.00 -11.35
C MET A 75 2.36 -6.90 -10.08
N SER A 76 1.23 -6.19 -10.14
CA SER A 76 0.32 -6.03 -9.00
C SER A 76 -0.17 -7.37 -8.47
N LEU A 77 -0.45 -8.31 -9.37
CA LEU A 77 -0.95 -9.63 -9.04
C LEU A 77 0.10 -10.46 -8.27
N ALA A 78 1.37 -10.43 -8.69
CA ALA A 78 2.45 -11.10 -7.97
C ALA A 78 2.62 -10.54 -6.55
N LEU A 79 2.59 -9.20 -6.42
CA LEU A 79 2.74 -8.52 -5.13
C LEU A 79 1.57 -8.78 -4.19
N VAL A 80 0.32 -8.75 -4.70
CA VAL A 80 -0.87 -8.96 -3.87
C VAL A 80 -1.02 -10.43 -3.44
N LEU A 81 -0.61 -11.40 -4.28
CA LEU A 81 -0.56 -12.81 -3.90
C LEU A 81 0.48 -13.07 -2.80
N MET A 82 1.70 -12.54 -2.98
CA MET A 82 2.74 -12.62 -1.95
C MET A 82 2.23 -11.99 -0.63
N SER A 83 1.59 -10.82 -0.72
CA SER A 83 1.03 -10.14 0.44
C SER A 83 -0.04 -10.97 1.14
N GLY A 84 -1.00 -11.52 0.39
CA GLY A 84 -2.04 -12.40 0.92
C GLY A 84 -1.45 -13.61 1.65
N LEU A 85 -0.43 -14.27 1.07
CA LEU A 85 0.25 -15.40 1.70
C LEU A 85 0.93 -15.00 3.01
N ILE A 86 1.61 -13.85 3.04
CA ILE A 86 2.25 -13.33 4.26
C ILE A 86 1.21 -13.03 5.34
N PHE A 87 0.06 -12.43 4.99
CA PHE A 87 -1.01 -12.17 5.97
C PHE A 87 -1.64 -13.47 6.50
N VAL A 88 -1.82 -14.50 5.66
CA VAL A 88 -2.27 -15.82 6.12
C VAL A 88 -1.28 -16.41 7.12
N ALA A 89 0.01 -16.43 6.78
CA ALA A 89 1.05 -16.96 7.67
C ALA A 89 1.15 -16.15 8.98
N ALA A 90 1.15 -14.83 8.88
CA ALA A 90 1.28 -13.92 10.02
C ALA A 90 0.11 -14.05 11.00
N THR A 91 -1.13 -14.19 10.49
CA THR A 91 -2.31 -14.39 11.34
C THR A 91 -2.40 -15.80 11.90
N ALA A 92 -1.99 -16.82 11.14
CA ALA A 92 -2.02 -18.22 11.59
C ALA A 92 -1.01 -18.50 12.73
N TRP A 93 0.08 -17.73 12.77
CA TRP A 93 1.12 -17.90 13.77
C TRP A 93 0.58 -17.68 15.20
N PRO A 94 0.70 -18.66 16.12
CA PRO A 94 0.30 -18.51 17.50
C PRO A 94 1.21 -17.50 18.22
N MET A 95 0.61 -16.49 18.84
CA MET A 95 1.31 -15.56 19.72
C MET A 95 0.63 -15.48 21.08
N GLN A 96 1.44 -15.34 22.13
CA GLN A 96 0.95 -14.96 23.45
C GLN A 96 0.97 -13.43 23.53
N LEU A 97 -0.21 -12.81 23.48
CA LEU A 97 -0.36 -11.36 23.39
C LEU A 97 -1.32 -10.86 24.46
N HIS A 98 -0.97 -9.75 25.11
CA HIS A 98 -1.97 -8.92 25.78
C HIS A 98 -2.90 -8.33 24.71
N SER A 99 -4.20 -8.25 25.01
CA SER A 99 -5.18 -7.67 24.06
C SER A 99 -5.15 -8.30 22.65
N ALA A 100 -5.01 -9.63 22.55
CA ALA A 100 -4.90 -10.36 21.28
C ALA A 100 -5.97 -9.97 20.24
N ARG A 101 -7.21 -9.73 20.70
CA ARG A 101 -8.31 -9.27 19.85
C ARG A 101 -7.97 -8.00 19.06
N ALA A 102 -7.44 -6.99 19.75
CA ALA A 102 -7.06 -5.72 19.12
C ALA A 102 -5.86 -5.87 18.19
N TYR A 103 -4.92 -6.78 18.50
CA TYR A 103 -3.81 -7.10 17.61
C TYR A 103 -4.30 -7.69 16.28
N TYR A 104 -5.16 -8.71 16.34
CA TYR A 104 -5.71 -9.34 15.15
C TYR A 104 -6.64 -8.40 14.37
N ALA A 105 -7.34 -7.47 15.03
CA ALA A 105 -8.08 -6.41 14.34
C ALA A 105 -7.14 -5.54 13.50
N TRP A 106 -6.03 -5.05 14.07
CA TRP A 106 -5.07 -4.24 13.32
C TRP A 106 -4.39 -5.01 12.18
N ILE A 107 -4.03 -6.29 12.37
CA ILE A 107 -3.50 -7.11 11.27
C ILE A 107 -4.55 -7.31 10.17
N ALA A 108 -5.80 -7.60 10.52
CA ALA A 108 -6.87 -7.78 9.53
C ALA A 108 -7.17 -6.47 8.77
N SER A 109 -7.15 -5.33 9.45
CA SER A 109 -7.24 -4.01 8.83
C SER A 109 -6.09 -3.80 7.83
N LEU A 110 -4.85 -4.05 8.28
CA LEU A 110 -3.66 -3.90 7.46
C LEU A 110 -3.67 -4.86 6.25
N ALA A 111 -4.23 -6.06 6.38
CA ALA A 111 -4.41 -7.01 5.28
C ALA A 111 -5.32 -6.44 4.20
N GLY A 112 -6.52 -5.96 4.56
CA GLY A 112 -7.47 -5.38 3.61
C GLY A 112 -6.90 -4.13 2.93
N VAL A 113 -6.30 -3.24 3.72
CA VAL A 113 -5.64 -2.02 3.22
C VAL A 113 -4.50 -2.34 2.26
N SER A 114 -3.64 -3.31 2.60
CA SER A 114 -2.50 -3.68 1.76
C SER A 114 -2.92 -4.31 0.45
N ILE A 115 -3.93 -5.19 0.49
CA ILE A 115 -4.53 -5.76 -0.72
C ILE A 115 -5.14 -4.64 -1.56
N GLY A 116 -5.90 -3.73 -0.94
CA GLY A 116 -6.51 -2.56 -1.58
C GLY A 116 -5.52 -1.71 -2.37
N LEU A 117 -4.36 -1.43 -1.77
CA LEU A 117 -3.29 -0.66 -2.41
C LEU A 117 -2.79 -1.28 -3.72
N PHE A 118 -2.60 -2.59 -3.77
CA PHE A 118 -2.06 -3.25 -4.96
C PHE A 118 -3.11 -3.44 -6.05
N VAL A 119 -4.40 -3.53 -5.69
CA VAL A 119 -5.47 -3.81 -6.66
C VAL A 119 -6.23 -2.56 -7.11
N THR A 120 -6.03 -1.41 -6.47
CA THR A 120 -6.70 -0.17 -6.88
C THR A 120 -6.04 0.44 -8.12
N LEU A 121 -6.88 1.03 -8.97
CA LEU A 121 -6.51 1.76 -10.18
C LEU A 121 -6.90 3.24 -10.11
N ASP A 122 -7.21 3.73 -8.91
CA ASP A 122 -7.50 5.15 -8.65
C ASP A 122 -6.43 5.73 -7.71
N LEU A 123 -5.80 6.84 -8.08
CA LEU A 123 -4.68 7.45 -7.34
C LEU A 123 -5.09 7.97 -5.96
N ILE A 124 -6.31 8.49 -5.79
CA ILE A 124 -6.76 8.95 -4.46
C ILE A 124 -7.03 7.74 -3.57
N VAL A 125 -7.70 6.72 -4.10
CA VAL A 125 -7.93 5.47 -3.35
C VAL A 125 -6.60 4.78 -3.01
N PHE A 126 -5.63 4.80 -3.93
CA PHE A 126 -4.26 4.33 -3.70
C PHE A 126 -3.60 5.10 -2.55
N TYR A 127 -3.65 6.43 -2.58
CA TYR A 127 -3.09 7.27 -1.53
C TYR A 127 -3.74 6.98 -0.16
N VAL A 128 -5.06 6.85 -0.12
CA VAL A 128 -5.79 6.50 1.11
C VAL A 128 -5.34 5.15 1.65
N PHE A 129 -5.22 4.11 0.82
CA PHE A 129 -4.68 2.83 1.29
C PHE A 129 -3.21 2.93 1.71
N PHE A 130 -2.41 3.72 1.01
CA PHE A 130 -1.00 3.96 1.33
C PHE A 130 -0.84 4.57 2.73
N ASP A 131 -1.63 5.59 3.05
CA ASP A 131 -1.62 6.25 4.37
C ASP A 131 -2.31 5.41 5.45
N LEU A 132 -3.40 4.71 5.15
CA LEU A 132 -4.01 3.79 6.13
C LEU A 132 -3.07 2.64 6.50
N SER A 133 -2.21 2.19 5.58
CA SER A 133 -1.21 1.15 5.87
C SER A 133 -0.21 1.63 6.91
N LEU A 134 0.11 2.93 6.87
CA LEU A 134 1.00 3.58 7.80
C LEU A 134 0.39 3.60 9.21
N VAL A 135 -0.86 4.04 9.31
CA VAL A 135 -1.59 4.09 10.60
C VAL A 135 -1.69 2.69 11.21
N GLY A 136 -2.06 1.67 10.42
CA GLY A 136 -2.18 0.30 10.93
C GLY A 136 -0.86 -0.24 11.47
N MET A 137 0.24 -0.01 10.76
CA MET A 137 1.56 -0.45 11.20
C MET A 137 2.09 0.32 12.40
N TYR A 138 1.82 1.63 12.50
CA TYR A 138 2.17 2.45 13.67
C TYR A 138 1.65 1.82 14.97
N PHE A 139 0.37 1.43 15.00
CA PHE A 139 -0.21 0.79 16.18
C PHE A 139 0.36 -0.59 16.46
N LEU A 140 0.67 -1.38 15.43
CA LEU A 140 1.28 -2.70 15.60
C LEU A 140 2.68 -2.62 16.21
N ILE A 141 3.49 -1.64 15.80
CA ILE A 141 4.82 -1.39 16.39
C ILE A 141 4.65 -0.86 17.83
N GLY A 142 3.87 0.21 18.02
CA GLY A 142 3.90 0.97 19.27
C GLY A 142 3.20 0.34 20.48
N ARG A 143 2.36 -0.70 20.29
CA ARG A 143 1.48 -1.21 21.36
C ARG A 143 1.80 -2.64 21.86
N TRP A 144 2.42 -3.48 21.04
CA TRP A 144 2.56 -4.91 21.34
C TRP A 144 3.98 -5.39 21.60
N ASP A 145 4.96 -4.49 21.64
CA ASP A 145 6.34 -4.86 21.94
C ASP A 145 6.93 -4.09 23.13
N HIS A 146 8.12 -4.52 23.55
CA HIS A 146 8.84 -4.10 24.75
C HIS A 146 9.98 -3.15 24.39
N GLY A 147 10.29 -2.18 25.25
CA GLY A 147 11.43 -1.27 25.06
C GLY A 147 11.06 0.08 24.43
N ALA A 148 11.85 0.54 23.46
CA ALA A 148 11.71 1.87 22.84
C ALA A 148 10.71 1.91 21.66
N ALA A 149 9.79 0.93 21.58
CA ALA A 149 8.88 0.73 20.46
C ALA A 149 8.02 1.97 20.13
N GLN A 150 7.65 2.79 21.11
CA GLN A 150 6.94 4.05 20.87
C GLN A 150 7.78 5.06 20.08
N HIS A 151 9.07 5.16 20.37
CA HIS A 151 9.99 6.02 19.63
C HIS A 151 10.17 5.52 18.20
N ALA A 152 10.37 4.21 18.01
CA ALA A 152 10.47 3.60 16.69
C ALA A 152 9.18 3.79 15.86
N ALA A 153 8.02 3.55 16.46
CA ALA A 153 6.72 3.76 15.84
C ALA A 153 6.51 5.22 15.42
N LEU A 154 6.79 6.18 16.33
CA LEU A 154 6.62 7.60 16.04
C LEU A 154 7.60 8.08 14.95
N LYS A 155 8.86 7.63 15.02
CA LYS A 155 9.86 7.94 13.99
C LYS A 155 9.41 7.40 12.63
N PHE A 156 9.01 6.14 12.54
CA PHE A 156 8.44 5.54 11.32
C PHE A 156 7.25 6.35 10.81
N PHE A 157 6.31 6.70 11.70
CA PHE A 157 5.10 7.44 11.35
C PHE A 157 5.40 8.81 10.76
N ILE A 158 6.14 9.66 11.48
CA ILE A 158 6.44 11.03 11.03
C ILE A 158 7.24 11.02 9.72
N TYR A 159 8.24 10.14 9.61
CA TYR A 159 9.12 10.09 8.44
C TYR A 159 8.33 9.72 7.19
N THR A 160 7.51 8.68 7.27
CA THR A 160 6.74 8.18 6.12
C THR A 160 5.50 9.02 5.82
N LEU A 161 4.89 9.67 6.82
CA LEU A 161 3.82 10.65 6.63
C LEU A 161 4.33 11.89 5.87
N ALA A 162 5.50 12.41 6.24
CA ALA A 162 6.10 13.53 5.52
C ALA A 162 6.35 13.18 4.04
N GLY A 163 6.80 11.95 3.77
CA GLY A 163 6.94 11.44 2.41
C GLY A 163 5.60 11.28 1.67
N SER A 164 4.55 10.81 2.36
CA SER A 164 3.25 10.61 1.73
C SER A 164 2.57 11.93 1.35
N LEU A 165 2.73 12.99 2.14
CA LEU A 165 2.23 14.32 1.76
C LEU A 165 2.85 14.83 0.45
N LEU A 166 4.13 14.54 0.16
CA LEU A 166 4.75 14.85 -1.13
C LEU A 166 4.12 14.03 -2.27
N ILE A 167 3.81 12.75 -2.03
CA ILE A 167 3.09 11.91 -2.99
C ILE A 167 1.72 12.50 -3.29
N LEU A 168 0.98 12.94 -2.27
CA LEU A 168 -0.35 13.55 -2.46
C LEU A 168 -0.28 14.80 -3.33
N ILE A 169 0.69 15.68 -3.07
CA ILE A 169 0.92 16.87 -3.89
C ILE A 169 1.18 16.46 -5.35
N GLY A 170 2.05 15.47 -5.57
CA GLY A 170 2.32 14.95 -6.91
C GLY A 170 1.07 14.41 -7.61
N ILE A 171 0.25 13.60 -6.91
CA ILE A 171 -1.01 13.05 -7.43
C ILE A 171 -1.97 14.16 -7.86
N ILE A 172 -2.13 15.19 -7.03
CA ILE A 172 -3.01 16.33 -7.34
C ILE A 172 -2.49 17.07 -8.58
N VAL A 173 -1.18 17.32 -8.67
CA VAL A 173 -0.61 18.00 -9.85
C VAL A 173 -0.79 17.16 -11.12
N LEU A 174 -0.60 15.84 -11.07
CA LEU A 174 -0.87 14.97 -12.23
C LEU A 174 -2.34 15.09 -12.67
N ALA A 175 -3.29 14.99 -11.74
CA ALA A 175 -4.72 15.04 -12.04
C ALA A 175 -5.15 16.39 -12.64
N LEU A 176 -4.59 17.50 -12.16
CA LEU A 176 -4.86 18.85 -12.70
C LEU A 176 -4.26 19.07 -14.10
N ASN A 177 -3.32 18.22 -14.53
CA ASN A 177 -2.70 18.27 -15.86
C ASN A 177 -3.26 17.24 -16.84
N MET A 178 -4.36 16.58 -16.49
CA MET A 178 -5.15 15.78 -17.42
C MET A 178 -6.17 16.65 -18.15
N PRO A 179 -6.59 16.29 -19.39
CA PRO A 179 -7.62 17.04 -20.13
C PRO A 179 -8.96 17.17 -19.39
N ALA A 180 -9.28 16.16 -18.57
CA ALA A 180 -10.40 16.16 -17.64
C ALA A 180 -9.90 15.67 -16.28
N LEU A 181 -10.43 16.23 -15.19
CA LEU A 181 -10.05 15.82 -13.84
C LEU A 181 -10.37 14.34 -13.63
N THR A 182 -9.34 13.54 -13.46
CA THR A 182 -9.45 12.09 -13.23
C THR A 182 -8.30 11.63 -12.37
N PHE A 183 -8.54 10.57 -11.60
CA PHE A 183 -7.52 9.85 -10.85
C PHE A 183 -7.34 8.41 -11.36
N ASP A 184 -7.93 8.09 -12.51
CA ASP A 184 -7.77 6.79 -13.16
C ASP A 184 -6.33 6.60 -13.63
N MET A 185 -5.63 5.65 -13.00
CA MET A 185 -4.26 5.28 -13.33
C MET A 185 -4.11 4.84 -14.79
N ARG A 186 -5.12 4.17 -15.36
CA ARG A 186 -5.08 3.68 -16.74
C ARG A 186 -5.05 4.85 -17.72
N ALA A 187 -5.94 5.82 -17.50
CA ALA A 187 -6.01 7.03 -18.32
C ALA A 187 -4.70 7.83 -18.28
N MET A 188 -4.04 7.91 -17.12
CA MET A 188 -2.74 8.58 -17.00
C MET A 188 -1.58 7.79 -17.60
N ILE A 189 -1.66 6.47 -17.68
CA ILE A 189 -0.66 5.64 -18.38
C ILE A 189 -0.84 5.76 -19.89
N ASP A 190 -2.08 5.71 -20.37
CA ASP A 190 -2.42 5.80 -21.80
C ASP A 190 -2.24 7.22 -22.35
N SER A 191 -2.40 8.23 -21.51
CA SER A 191 -2.18 9.65 -21.84
C SER A 191 -1.36 10.32 -20.73
N PRO A 192 -0.02 10.10 -20.72
CA PRO A 192 0.88 10.66 -19.70
C PRO A 192 0.70 12.17 -19.52
N PRO A 193 0.24 12.64 -18.33
CA PRO A 193 0.20 14.06 -18.03
C PRO A 193 1.64 14.59 -17.94
N LEU A 194 1.80 15.91 -18.08
CA LEU A 194 3.11 16.57 -17.93
C LEU A 194 4.19 16.08 -18.93
N ALA A 195 3.82 15.62 -20.12
CA ALA A 195 4.75 15.18 -21.17
C ALA A 195 5.67 16.30 -21.71
N ALA A 196 5.36 17.57 -21.44
CA ALA A 196 6.17 18.70 -21.90
C ALA A 196 7.48 18.87 -21.11
N ALA A 197 8.51 19.42 -21.76
CA ALA A 197 9.75 19.81 -21.10
C ALA A 197 9.52 21.02 -20.16
N GLY A 198 10.01 20.94 -18.92
CA GLY A 198 9.94 22.04 -17.95
C GLY A 198 10.42 21.64 -16.56
N THR A 199 10.39 22.60 -15.62
CA THR A 199 10.77 22.37 -14.22
C THR A 199 9.70 21.62 -13.43
N VAL A 200 8.42 21.86 -13.71
CA VAL A 200 7.28 21.27 -12.98
C VAL A 200 7.26 19.74 -13.05
N PRO A 201 7.37 19.08 -14.23
CA PRO A 201 7.41 17.61 -14.28
C PRO A 201 8.59 17.05 -13.48
N GLY A 202 9.76 17.70 -13.55
CA GLY A 202 10.94 17.30 -12.77
C GLY A 202 10.73 17.39 -11.26
N LEU A 203 10.08 18.44 -10.77
CA LEU A 203 9.75 18.62 -9.35
C LEU A 203 8.71 17.60 -8.87
N VAL A 204 7.68 17.32 -9.69
CA VAL A 204 6.67 16.29 -9.38
C VAL A 204 7.32 14.89 -9.33
N CYS A 205 8.17 14.59 -10.31
CA CYS A 205 8.93 13.34 -10.33
C CYS A 205 9.83 13.23 -9.08
N LEU A 206 10.54 14.29 -8.71
CA LEU A 206 11.35 14.35 -7.50
C LEU A 206 10.52 14.13 -6.22
N ALA A 207 9.32 14.74 -6.14
CA ALA A 207 8.41 14.55 -5.02
C ALA A 207 7.99 13.08 -4.87
N PHE A 208 7.67 12.40 -5.97
CA PHE A 208 7.39 10.95 -5.96
C PHE A 208 8.63 10.13 -5.56
N PHE A 209 9.81 10.47 -6.08
CA PHE A 209 11.06 9.79 -5.72
C PHE A 209 11.38 9.91 -4.22
N ILE A 210 11.22 11.10 -3.64
CA ILE A 210 11.44 11.31 -2.20
C ILE A 210 10.36 10.58 -1.41
N GLY A 211 9.08 10.77 -1.72
CA GLY A 211 7.99 10.19 -0.96
C GLY A 211 7.97 8.67 -0.98
N PHE A 212 8.07 8.05 -2.16
CA PHE A 212 8.16 6.60 -2.26
C PHE A 212 9.54 6.07 -1.85
N GLY A 213 10.60 6.86 -2.02
CA GLY A 213 11.96 6.51 -1.58
C GLY A 213 12.06 6.39 -0.06
N ILE A 214 11.38 7.26 0.69
CA ILE A 214 11.23 7.13 2.15
C ILE A 214 10.53 5.82 2.52
N LYS A 215 9.42 5.47 1.86
CA LYS A 215 8.70 4.22 2.12
C LYS A 215 9.49 2.96 1.69
N THR A 216 10.36 3.09 0.68
CA THR A 216 11.26 2.05 0.11
C THR A 216 12.62 1.94 0.81
N PRO A 217 12.78 2.60 1.96
CA PRO A 217 14.07 3.06 2.53
C PRO A 217 15.26 3.14 1.55
N LEU A 218 15.17 3.98 0.51
CA LEU A 218 16.31 4.28 -0.36
C LEU A 218 17.34 5.13 0.37
N PHE A 219 18.64 4.96 0.11
CA PHE A 219 19.67 5.87 0.62
C PHE A 219 19.46 7.29 0.06
N PRO A 220 19.50 8.36 0.87
CA PRO A 220 19.80 8.42 2.31
C PRO A 220 18.57 8.34 3.25
N MET A 221 17.36 8.16 2.72
CA MET A 221 16.05 8.19 3.39
C MET A 221 15.67 6.87 4.12
N HIS A 222 16.63 6.16 4.71
CA HIS A 222 16.42 4.82 5.29
C HIS A 222 16.51 4.76 6.82
N THR A 223 16.79 5.88 7.50
CA THR A 223 17.14 5.90 8.94
C THR A 223 16.02 5.48 9.89
N TRP A 224 14.77 5.40 9.41
CA TRP A 224 13.65 4.85 10.19
C TRP A 224 13.62 3.32 10.19
N LEU A 225 14.18 2.67 9.15
CA LEU A 225 14.08 1.22 8.94
C LEU A 225 14.81 0.39 10.00
N PRO A 226 16.03 0.71 10.48
CA PRO A 226 16.74 -0.17 11.40
C PRO A 226 16.01 -0.45 12.73
N LEU A 227 15.11 0.44 13.15
CA LEU A 227 14.40 0.32 14.42
C LEU A 227 13.05 -0.39 14.27
N ALA A 228 12.30 -0.09 13.20
CA ALA A 228 10.88 -0.48 13.11
C ALA A 228 10.62 -2.00 13.06
N PRO A 229 11.36 -2.84 12.30
CA PRO A 229 11.16 -4.29 12.31
C PRO A 229 11.70 -4.98 13.57
N VAL A 230 12.69 -4.38 14.25
CA VAL A 230 13.29 -4.93 15.47
C VAL A 230 12.33 -4.81 16.65
N ASP A 231 11.66 -3.66 16.74
CA ASP A 231 10.73 -3.32 17.83
C ASP A 231 9.26 -3.69 17.52
N ALA A 232 9.03 -4.54 16.51
CA ALA A 232 7.70 -5.01 16.16
C ALA A 232 7.55 -6.51 16.49
N PRO A 233 6.34 -6.97 16.84
CA PRO A 233 6.09 -8.39 17.03
C PRO A 233 6.40 -9.18 15.76
N GLY A 234 7.00 -10.38 15.88
CA GLY A 234 7.50 -11.16 14.75
C GLY A 234 6.61 -11.20 13.50
N PRO A 235 5.30 -11.53 13.59
CA PRO A 235 4.39 -11.50 12.44
C PRO A 235 4.19 -10.09 11.84
N ALA A 236 4.16 -9.04 12.67
CA ALA A 236 4.10 -7.66 12.21
C ALA A 236 5.40 -7.25 11.51
N SER A 237 6.58 -7.66 12.02
CA SER A 237 7.87 -7.43 11.35
C SER A 237 7.93 -8.11 9.98
N ALA A 238 7.39 -9.34 9.86
CA ALA A 238 7.28 -10.04 8.59
C ALA A 238 6.36 -9.30 7.60
N ILE A 239 5.25 -8.73 8.06
CA ILE A 239 4.37 -7.88 7.23
C ILE A 239 5.09 -6.59 6.83
N LEU A 240 5.80 -5.93 7.74
CA LEU A 240 6.54 -4.70 7.45
C LEU A 240 7.57 -4.94 6.34
N ALA A 241 8.49 -5.90 6.54
CA ALA A 241 9.55 -6.21 5.58
C ALA A 241 9.00 -6.85 4.30
N GLY A 242 8.02 -7.73 4.44
CA GLY A 242 7.44 -8.55 3.39
C GLY A 242 6.52 -7.77 2.46
N VAL A 243 5.67 -6.88 3.00
CA VAL A 243 4.59 -6.21 2.28
C VAL A 243 4.81 -4.71 2.18
N LEU A 244 4.96 -4.02 3.31
CA LEU A 244 4.94 -2.54 3.33
C LEU A 244 6.10 -1.93 2.55
N LEU A 245 7.28 -2.53 2.60
CA LEU A 245 8.43 -2.06 1.80
C LEU A 245 8.18 -2.18 0.28
N LYS A 246 7.36 -3.17 -0.15
CA LYS A 246 7.01 -3.36 -1.56
C LYS A 246 5.99 -2.34 -2.04
N MET A 247 5.23 -1.72 -1.15
CA MET A 247 4.28 -0.66 -1.52
C MET A 247 5.02 0.58 -2.06
N GLY A 248 6.17 0.92 -1.47
CA GLY A 248 7.00 2.02 -1.93
C GLY A 248 7.57 1.77 -3.33
N THR A 249 8.17 0.59 -3.55
CA THR A 249 8.71 0.23 -4.86
C THR A 249 7.62 0.11 -5.91
N TYR A 250 6.47 -0.47 -5.55
CA TYR A 250 5.30 -0.51 -6.41
C TYR A 250 4.86 0.90 -6.82
N GLY A 251 4.79 1.84 -5.87
CA GLY A 251 4.48 3.25 -6.15
C GLY A 251 5.48 3.90 -7.11
N LEU A 252 6.78 3.67 -6.96
CA LEU A 252 7.83 4.16 -7.88
C LEU A 252 7.65 3.63 -9.31
N VAL A 253 7.35 2.35 -9.45
CA VAL A 253 7.14 1.74 -10.77
C VAL A 253 5.82 2.24 -11.37
N ARG A 254 4.76 2.26 -10.57
CA ARG A 254 3.41 2.54 -11.04
C ARG A 254 3.18 3.99 -11.43
N ILE A 255 3.78 4.94 -10.71
CA ILE A 255 3.45 6.36 -10.87
C ILE A 255 4.55 7.07 -11.67
N PRO A 256 5.73 7.38 -11.13
CA PRO A 256 6.70 8.16 -11.90
C PRO A 256 7.27 7.38 -13.10
N LEU A 257 7.45 6.06 -13.04
CA LEU A 257 7.94 5.31 -14.21
C LEU A 257 6.87 5.09 -15.29
N GLN A 258 5.67 4.61 -14.95
CA GLN A 258 4.63 4.30 -15.95
C GLN A 258 3.82 5.54 -16.41
N MET A 259 3.54 6.51 -15.53
CA MET A 259 2.71 7.70 -15.86
C MET A 259 3.55 8.93 -16.24
N MET A 260 4.86 8.93 -15.97
CA MET A 260 5.77 10.03 -16.35
C MET A 260 7.05 9.53 -17.04
N PRO A 261 6.97 8.62 -18.04
CA PRO A 261 8.13 7.87 -18.54
C PRO A 261 9.24 8.77 -19.09
N GLU A 262 8.91 9.83 -19.83
CA GLU A 262 9.91 10.74 -20.40
C GLU A 262 10.67 11.53 -19.33
N THR A 263 9.93 12.04 -18.34
CA THR A 263 10.50 12.78 -17.21
C THR A 263 11.37 11.86 -16.37
N PHE A 264 10.90 10.65 -16.08
CA PHE A 264 11.67 9.64 -15.35
C PHE A 264 12.98 9.31 -16.05
N ALA A 265 12.94 9.05 -17.37
CA ALA A 265 14.13 8.75 -18.16
C ALA A 265 15.12 9.92 -18.21
N ARG A 266 14.64 11.17 -18.20
CA ARG A 266 15.50 12.36 -18.13
C ARG A 266 16.15 12.50 -16.75
N SER A 267 15.37 12.38 -15.68
CA SER A 267 15.87 12.46 -14.30
C SER A 267 16.90 11.36 -14.00
N ALA A 268 16.70 10.15 -14.52
CA ALA A 268 17.65 9.04 -14.37
C ALA A 268 19.02 9.35 -15.01
N ARG A 269 19.04 10.01 -16.17
CA ARG A 269 20.29 10.41 -16.85
C ARG A 269 21.07 11.50 -16.12
N CYS A 270 20.40 12.32 -15.32
CA CYS A 270 21.05 13.38 -14.52
C CYS A 270 21.58 12.88 -13.18
N TRP A 271 21.32 11.62 -12.80
CA TRP A 271 21.77 11.08 -11.52
C TRP A 271 23.16 10.46 -11.66
N PRO A 272 24.21 10.99 -10.99
CA PRO A 272 25.61 10.59 -11.18
C PRO A 272 25.97 9.17 -10.69
N LEU A 273 24.98 8.36 -10.29
CA LEU A 273 25.20 6.94 -9.93
C LEU A 273 25.14 5.99 -11.14
N TRP A 274 24.75 6.49 -12.32
CA TRP A 274 24.52 5.68 -13.53
C TRP A 274 25.30 6.18 -14.76
N SER A 275 26.25 7.09 -14.56
CA SER A 275 27.21 7.60 -15.55
C SER A 275 28.63 7.22 -15.15
#